data_AF-A0A2W4MJC5-F1
#
_entry.id   AF-A0A2W4MJC5-F1
#
_cell.length_a   1.000
_cell.length_b   1.000
_cell.length_c   1.000
_cell.angle_alpha   90.00
_cell.angle_beta   90.00
_cell.angle_gamma   90.00
#
_symmetry.space_group_name_H-M   'P 1'
#
loop_
_entity.id
_entity.type
_entity.pdbx_description
1 polymer ?
#
loop_
_entity_poly.entity_id
_entity_poly.type
_entity_poly.pdbx_seq_one_letter_code
_entity_poly.pdbx_strand_id
1 'polypeptide(L)'
;MKVGVPAGGETVTRAAHSLAAHPSVESVVIVGPGQSRDYEVVRDPSDCDVLVVSGPDAPERYAHHGIPMVWDGPAPAPGVAVWGASPLGLALAVAEREESPDLVAVAHPHLEEADEHQVRFPRPVGRVSVASMRLGDREVLGGRKAGRFAAVLVSGPVRSVAVVDDAMFMTGITLAGGVAALRGEPGPVWKDALAYLRTVTEMGLVMAAGGPFDA
;
A
#
# COMPACT_ATOMS: atom_id res chain seq x y z
N MET A 1 14.44 -3.62 13.86
CA MET A 1 14.14 -2.33 13.23
C MET A 1 13.14 -1.56 14.08
N LYS A 2 13.47 -0.32 14.43
CA LYS A 2 12.57 0.63 15.09
C LYS A 2 11.86 1.48 14.05
N VAL A 3 10.54 1.36 14.01
CA VAL A 3 9.69 2.05 13.02
C VAL A 3 8.95 3.20 13.68
N GLY A 4 9.11 4.40 13.14
CA GLY A 4 8.33 5.57 13.53
C GLY A 4 7.07 5.71 12.67
N VAL A 5 5.93 5.90 13.31
CA VAL A 5 4.65 6.13 12.63
C VAL A 5 4.10 7.47 13.10
N PRO A 6 3.92 8.48 12.22
CA PRO A 6 3.45 9.77 12.67
C PRO A 6 2.06 9.73 13.29
N ALA A 7 1.83 10.59 14.27
CA ALA A 7 0.56 10.72 14.95
C ALA A 7 -0.52 11.23 13.98
N GLY A 8 -1.65 10.51 13.93
CA GLY A 8 -2.84 10.92 13.20
C GLY A 8 -3.02 10.23 11.85
N GLY A 9 -4.25 9.81 11.57
CA GLY A 9 -4.63 9.08 10.37
C GLY A 9 -4.89 7.60 10.66
N GLU A 10 -6.05 7.11 10.22
CA GLU A 10 -6.43 5.71 10.45
C GLU A 10 -5.51 4.73 9.71
N THR A 11 -5.03 5.10 8.51
CA THR A 11 -4.11 4.30 7.70
C THR A 11 -2.80 4.00 8.42
N VAL A 12 -2.16 5.02 8.98
CA VAL A 12 -0.87 4.87 9.66
C VAL A 12 -1.02 4.12 10.99
N THR A 13 -2.12 4.33 11.73
CA THR A 13 -2.44 3.53 12.92
C THR A 13 -2.63 2.04 12.58
N ARG A 14 -3.32 1.73 11.48
CA ARG A 14 -3.45 0.35 11.01
C ARG A 14 -2.10 -0.25 10.62
N ALA A 15 -1.27 0.51 9.89
CA ALA A 15 0.08 0.07 9.55
C ALA A 15 0.92 -0.22 10.82
N ALA A 16 0.82 0.63 11.85
CA ALA A 16 1.50 0.42 13.13
C ALA A 16 1.13 -0.94 13.78
N HIS A 17 -0.15 -1.30 13.80
CA HIS A 17 -0.61 -2.59 14.33
C HIS A 17 -0.04 -3.78 13.55
N SER A 18 -0.02 -3.71 12.22
CA SER A 18 0.53 -4.77 11.38
C SER A 18 2.05 -4.90 11.52
N LEU A 19 2.75 -3.78 11.61
CA LEU A 19 4.20 -3.74 11.81
C LEU A 19 4.59 -4.28 13.19
N ALA A 20 3.86 -3.92 14.24
CA ALA A 20 4.17 -4.38 15.60
C ALA A 20 4.08 -5.91 15.78
N ALA A 21 3.33 -6.59 14.90
CA ALA A 21 3.23 -8.04 14.89
C ALA A 21 4.26 -8.73 13.97
N HIS A 22 5.04 -7.97 13.19
CA HIS A 22 5.92 -8.53 12.17
C HIS A 22 7.32 -8.85 12.71
N PRO A 23 7.90 -10.06 12.47
CA PRO A 23 9.15 -10.49 13.08
C PRO A 23 10.40 -9.63 12.80
N SER A 24 10.39 -8.86 11.71
CA SER A 24 11.50 -7.96 11.36
C SER A 24 11.45 -6.60 12.07
N VAL A 25 10.34 -6.30 12.74
CA VAL A 25 10.11 -5.04 13.46
C VAL A 25 10.32 -5.31 14.95
N GLU A 26 11.25 -4.56 15.54
CA GLU A 26 11.60 -4.69 16.94
C GLU A 26 10.69 -3.84 17.83
N SER A 27 10.37 -2.63 17.36
CA SER A 27 9.49 -1.72 18.07
C SER A 27 8.82 -0.75 17.11
N VAL A 28 7.57 -0.39 17.41
CA VAL A 28 6.84 0.68 16.74
C VAL A 28 6.59 1.81 17.73
N VAL A 29 6.92 3.03 17.33
CA VAL A 29 6.67 4.25 18.12
C VAL A 29 5.79 5.23 17.35
N ILE A 30 4.95 5.96 18.06
CA ILE A 30 4.16 7.04 17.48
C ILE A 30 4.95 8.34 17.55
N VAL A 31 5.11 9.02 16.42
CA VAL A 31 5.94 10.23 16.29
C VAL A 31 5.05 11.47 16.27
N GLY A 32 5.27 12.38 17.20
CA GLY A 32 4.61 13.70 17.23
C GLY A 32 3.71 13.92 18.45
N PRO A 33 2.87 14.96 18.42
CA PRO A 33 2.04 15.31 19.57
C PRO A 33 0.92 14.28 19.74
N GLY A 34 0.75 13.74 20.95
CA GLY A 34 -0.38 12.87 21.25
C GLY A 34 -0.18 11.97 22.46
N GLN A 35 -1.13 11.05 22.60
CA GLN A 35 -1.08 9.92 23.50
C GLN A 35 -1.51 8.68 22.72
N SER A 36 -0.87 7.56 22.98
CA SER A 36 -1.26 6.26 22.45
C SER A 36 -1.41 5.30 23.62
N ARG A 37 -2.39 4.39 23.54
CA ARG A 37 -2.59 3.33 24.52
C ARG A 37 -1.72 2.10 24.23
N ASP A 38 -1.39 1.92 22.95
CA ASP A 38 -0.78 0.68 22.44
C ASP A 38 0.71 0.85 22.15
N TYR A 39 1.19 2.09 22.02
CA TYR A 39 2.55 2.40 21.57
C TYR A 39 3.17 3.53 22.39
N GLU A 40 4.50 3.46 22.53
CA GLU A 40 5.27 4.60 23.03
C GLU A 40 5.09 5.80 22.09
N VAL A 41 4.95 7.00 22.66
CA VAL A 41 4.87 8.25 21.90
C VAL A 41 6.15 9.04 22.10
N VAL A 42 6.85 9.33 21.00
CA VAL A 42 8.10 10.08 20.99
C VAL A 42 7.91 11.42 20.28
N ARG A 43 8.57 12.46 20.77
CA ARG A 43 8.62 13.77 20.10
C ARG A 43 9.74 13.86 19.07
N ASP A 44 10.83 13.16 19.33
CA ASP A 44 12.01 13.10 18.47
C ASP A 44 12.11 11.68 17.89
N PRO A 45 11.94 11.49 16.57
CA PRO A 45 12.05 10.19 15.94
C PRO A 45 13.49 9.79 15.60
N SER A 46 14.53 10.54 15.98
CA SER A 46 15.92 10.32 15.53
C SER A 46 16.45 8.89 15.74
N ASP A 47 15.92 8.14 16.71
CA ASP A 47 16.27 6.74 16.95
C ASP A 47 15.54 5.73 16.02
N CYS A 48 14.64 6.19 15.14
CA CYS A 48 13.92 5.32 14.21
C CYS A 48 14.77 5.05 12.98
N ASP A 49 14.75 3.80 12.52
CA ASP A 49 15.42 3.40 11.28
C ASP A 49 14.65 3.86 10.03
N VAL A 50 13.33 3.98 10.15
CA VAL A 50 12.41 4.33 9.05
C VAL A 50 11.15 5.00 9.60
N LEU A 51 10.58 5.91 8.82
CA LEU A 51 9.25 6.47 9.05
C LEU A 51 8.24 5.88 8.06
N VAL A 52 7.06 5.50 8.55
CA VAL A 52 5.94 5.04 7.71
C VAL A 52 4.87 6.12 7.68
N VAL A 53 4.74 6.79 6.53
CA VAL A 53 3.98 8.03 6.39
C VAL A 53 2.88 7.89 5.33
N SER A 54 1.79 8.64 5.46
CA SER A 54 0.64 8.58 4.54
C SER A 54 0.11 9.97 4.21
N GLY A 55 -0.36 10.13 2.96
CA GLY A 55 -0.98 11.36 2.46
C GLY A 55 -0.06 12.21 1.59
N PRO A 56 -0.63 13.15 0.80
CA PRO A 56 0.09 13.84 -0.28
C PRO A 56 1.29 14.68 0.20
N ASP A 57 1.16 15.36 1.33
CA ASP A 57 2.18 16.28 1.85
C ASP A 57 3.12 15.61 2.87
N ALA A 58 2.98 14.30 3.07
CA ALA A 58 3.72 13.60 4.12
C ALA A 58 5.25 13.65 3.92
N PRO A 59 5.80 13.46 2.71
CA PRO A 59 7.24 13.57 2.49
C PRO A 59 7.80 14.92 2.90
N GLU A 60 7.16 16.03 2.49
CA GLU A 60 7.60 17.38 2.82
C GLU A 60 7.53 17.64 4.33
N ARG A 61 6.47 17.17 4.97
CA ARG A 61 6.26 17.34 6.41
C ARG A 61 7.34 16.66 7.25
N TYR A 62 7.81 15.48 6.85
CA TYR A 62 8.73 14.67 7.66
C TYR A 62 10.18 14.64 7.14
N ALA A 63 10.45 15.22 5.96
CA ALA A 63 11.80 15.25 5.37
C ALA A 63 12.87 15.83 6.31
N HIS A 64 12.50 16.81 7.16
CA HIS A 64 13.43 17.47 8.08
C HIS A 64 14.03 16.55 9.15
N HIS A 65 13.45 15.37 9.39
CA HIS A 65 14.02 14.39 10.31
C HIS A 65 15.24 13.65 9.74
N GLY A 66 15.45 13.67 8.42
CA GLY A 66 16.58 12.97 7.79
C GLY A 66 16.48 11.43 7.87
N ILE A 67 15.31 10.89 8.24
CA ILE A 67 15.05 9.45 8.35
C ILE A 67 14.42 8.96 7.03
N PRO A 68 14.86 7.81 6.48
CA PRO A 68 14.22 7.22 5.31
C PRO A 68 12.71 7.01 5.51
N MET A 69 11.90 7.32 4.50
CA MET A 69 10.45 7.16 4.56
C MET A 69 9.93 6.04 3.66
N VAL A 70 8.93 5.30 4.14
CA VAL A 70 7.99 4.48 3.37
C VAL A 70 6.70 5.28 3.22
N TRP A 71 6.22 5.42 1.99
CA TRP A 71 5.11 6.29 1.65
C TRP A 71 4.11 5.63 0.69
N ASP A 72 2.82 5.93 0.87
CA ASP A 72 1.73 5.47 0.01
C ASP A 72 1.57 6.27 -1.30
N GLY A 73 2.33 7.36 -1.45
CA GLY A 73 2.22 8.27 -2.59
C GLY A 73 2.66 7.69 -3.93
N PRO A 74 2.25 8.34 -5.03
CA PRO A 74 2.28 7.75 -6.37
C PRO A 74 3.61 7.90 -7.11
N ALA A 75 4.60 8.59 -6.54
CA ALA A 75 5.84 8.94 -7.23
C ALA A 75 7.02 9.09 -6.24
N PRO A 76 8.27 9.11 -6.72
CA PRO A 76 9.43 9.45 -5.89
C PRO A 76 9.29 10.84 -5.27
N ALA A 77 9.73 10.99 -4.02
CA ALA A 77 9.77 12.27 -3.32
C ALA A 77 11.03 12.36 -2.42
N PRO A 78 11.51 13.58 -2.09
CA PRO A 78 12.67 13.76 -1.22
C PRO A 78 12.51 13.05 0.14
N GLY A 79 13.55 12.34 0.58
CA GLY A 79 13.56 11.58 1.83
C GLY A 79 12.77 10.26 1.79
N VAL A 80 12.05 9.97 0.70
CA VAL A 80 11.30 8.72 0.53
C VAL A 80 12.21 7.65 -0.08
N ALA A 81 12.42 6.57 0.67
CA ALA A 81 13.15 5.39 0.21
C ALA A 81 12.23 4.36 -0.46
N VAL A 82 10.97 4.26 -0.01
CA VAL A 82 9.98 3.39 -0.65
C VAL A 82 8.70 4.16 -0.90
N TRP A 83 8.21 4.16 -2.14
CA TRP A 83 6.95 4.82 -2.51
C TRP A 83 5.97 3.84 -3.16
N GLY A 84 4.73 4.26 -3.35
CA GLY A 84 3.66 3.42 -3.88
C GLY A 84 3.18 2.34 -2.92
N ALA A 85 3.47 2.43 -1.62
CA ALA A 85 3.02 1.49 -0.59
C ALA A 85 1.51 1.64 -0.31
N SER A 86 0.70 1.26 -1.29
CA SER A 86 -0.74 1.50 -1.35
C SER A 86 -1.44 0.36 -2.13
N PRO A 87 -2.79 0.32 -2.16
CA PRO A 87 -3.53 -0.64 -2.99
C PRO A 87 -3.17 -0.58 -4.48
N LEU A 88 -2.82 0.60 -5.00
CA LEU A 88 -2.37 0.76 -6.39
C LEU A 88 -0.99 0.11 -6.61
N GLY A 89 -0.04 0.32 -5.70
CA GLY A 89 1.26 -0.36 -5.78
C GLY A 89 1.17 -1.86 -5.48
N LEU A 90 0.17 -2.30 -4.70
CA LEU A 90 -0.16 -3.73 -4.56
C LEU A 90 -0.57 -4.35 -5.88
N ALA A 91 -1.45 -3.69 -6.64
CA ALA A 91 -1.83 -4.16 -7.98
C ALA A 91 -0.63 -4.28 -8.92
N LEU A 92 0.26 -3.27 -8.91
CA LEU A 92 1.48 -3.29 -9.71
C LEU A 92 2.45 -4.40 -9.25
N ALA A 93 2.62 -4.60 -7.95
CA ALA A 93 3.46 -5.68 -7.43
C ALA A 93 2.91 -7.07 -7.81
N VAL A 94 1.59 -7.26 -7.80
CA VAL A 94 0.97 -8.49 -8.31
C VAL A 94 1.24 -8.63 -9.81
N ALA A 95 1.09 -7.56 -10.59
CA ALA A 95 1.34 -7.57 -12.02
C ALA A 95 2.79 -7.92 -12.40
N GLU A 96 3.79 -7.50 -11.60
CA GLU A 96 5.19 -7.89 -11.80
C GLU A 96 5.45 -9.40 -11.68
N ARG A 97 4.53 -10.15 -11.07
CA ARG A 97 4.62 -11.61 -10.97
C ARG A 97 3.89 -12.35 -12.09
N GLU A 98 3.18 -11.63 -12.94
CA GLU A 98 2.44 -12.20 -14.07
C GLU A 98 3.24 -12.01 -15.36
N GLU A 99 3.31 -13.06 -16.18
CA GLU A 99 4.13 -13.07 -17.41
C GLU A 99 3.62 -12.06 -18.45
N SER A 100 2.31 -11.82 -18.49
CA SER A 100 1.65 -10.87 -19.40
C SER A 100 0.31 -10.42 -18.81
N PRO A 101 0.29 -9.45 -17.89
CA PRO A 101 -0.96 -8.92 -17.36
C PRO A 101 -1.68 -8.07 -18.41
N ASP A 102 -2.90 -8.43 -18.76
CA ASP A 102 -3.79 -7.69 -19.67
C ASP A 102 -4.62 -6.64 -18.92
N LEU A 103 -4.81 -6.84 -17.62
CA LEU A 103 -5.58 -5.95 -16.75
C LEU A 103 -4.85 -5.79 -15.41
N VAL A 104 -4.69 -4.54 -14.97
CA VAL A 104 -4.23 -4.18 -13.62
C VAL A 104 -5.19 -3.12 -13.10
N ALA A 105 -6.02 -3.48 -12.12
CA ALA A 105 -7.12 -2.63 -11.69
C ALA A 105 -7.31 -2.61 -10.17
N VAL A 106 -7.78 -1.47 -9.66
CA VAL A 106 -8.08 -1.23 -8.25
C VAL A 106 -9.43 -0.55 -8.11
N ALA A 107 -10.24 -1.10 -7.21
CA ALA A 107 -11.45 -0.46 -6.71
C ALA A 107 -11.24 -0.10 -5.24
N HIS A 108 -11.31 1.18 -4.89
CA HIS A 108 -11.07 1.62 -3.52
C HIS A 108 -11.90 2.86 -3.15
N PRO A 109 -12.45 2.98 -1.92
CA PRO A 109 -13.32 4.10 -1.54
C PRO A 109 -12.69 5.49 -1.59
N HIS A 110 -11.36 5.55 -1.45
CA HIS A 110 -10.57 6.80 -1.45
C HIS A 110 -10.02 7.18 -2.84
N LEU A 111 -10.32 6.41 -3.89
CA LEU A 111 -9.98 6.84 -5.25
C LEU A 111 -11.02 7.80 -5.80
N GLU A 112 -10.66 8.49 -6.88
CA GLU A 112 -11.56 9.37 -7.61
C GLU A 112 -12.61 8.56 -8.39
N GLU A 113 -13.75 9.20 -8.61
CA GLU A 113 -14.79 8.64 -9.48
C GLU A 113 -14.30 8.70 -10.94
N ALA A 114 -14.59 7.64 -11.68
CA ALA A 114 -14.15 7.46 -13.05
C ALA A 114 -15.31 6.96 -13.92
N ASP A 115 -15.24 7.17 -15.23
CA ASP A 115 -16.29 6.78 -16.18
C ASP A 115 -15.75 6.23 -17.52
N GLU A 116 -14.45 5.91 -17.63
CA GLU A 116 -13.82 5.45 -18.87
C GLU A 116 -14.14 3.98 -19.20
N HIS A 117 -13.93 3.07 -18.24
CA HIS A 117 -14.08 1.63 -18.43
C HIS A 117 -14.86 0.99 -17.30
N GLN A 118 -15.59 -0.11 -17.57
CA GLN A 118 -16.16 -0.93 -16.49
C GLN A 118 -15.32 -2.18 -16.26
N VAL A 119 -14.91 -2.38 -15.01
CA VAL A 119 -14.23 -3.59 -14.57
C VAL A 119 -15.09 -4.33 -13.55
N ARG A 120 -15.15 -5.66 -13.67
CA ARG A 120 -15.86 -6.53 -12.74
C ARG A 120 -14.88 -7.14 -11.73
N PHE A 121 -14.84 -6.58 -10.54
CA PHE A 121 -14.11 -7.16 -9.41
C PHE A 121 -14.90 -8.30 -8.77
N PRO A 122 -14.24 -9.22 -8.05
CA PRO A 122 -14.94 -10.23 -7.26
C PRO A 122 -15.89 -9.62 -6.23
N ARG A 123 -16.86 -10.42 -5.78
CA ARG A 123 -17.77 -10.00 -4.70
C ARG A 123 -16.97 -9.78 -3.39
N PRO A 124 -17.37 -8.81 -2.55
CA PRO A 124 -18.58 -7.98 -2.64
C PRO A 124 -18.43 -6.69 -3.47
N VAL A 125 -17.25 -6.39 -4.04
CA VAL A 125 -16.99 -5.14 -4.77
C VAL A 125 -17.82 -5.04 -6.05
N GLY A 126 -17.81 -6.08 -6.88
CA GLY A 126 -18.59 -6.15 -8.11
C GLY A 126 -18.12 -5.16 -9.20
N ARG A 127 -19.05 -4.60 -9.96
CA ARG A 127 -18.72 -3.67 -11.07
C ARG A 127 -18.35 -2.29 -10.54
N VAL A 128 -17.29 -1.73 -11.11
CA VAL A 128 -16.76 -0.39 -10.82
C VAL A 128 -16.34 0.27 -12.13
N SER A 129 -16.67 1.54 -12.28
CA SER A 129 -16.12 2.36 -13.36
C SER A 129 -14.71 2.81 -12.96
N VAL A 130 -13.74 2.60 -13.84
CA VAL A 130 -12.33 2.85 -13.61
C VAL A 130 -11.75 3.71 -14.73
N ALA A 131 -10.71 4.47 -14.41
CA ALA A 131 -9.95 5.28 -15.35
C ALA A 131 -8.46 4.95 -15.23
N SER A 132 -7.72 5.26 -16.29
CA SER A 132 -6.26 5.11 -16.29
C SER A 132 -5.60 6.07 -15.30
N MET A 133 -4.76 5.54 -14.42
CA MET A 133 -3.96 6.29 -13.46
C MET A 133 -2.48 5.96 -13.62
N ARG A 134 -1.61 6.93 -13.34
CA ARG A 134 -0.16 6.74 -13.33
C ARG A 134 0.38 6.64 -11.92
N LEU A 135 1.16 5.60 -11.67
CA LEU A 135 1.99 5.42 -10.49
C LEU A 135 3.45 5.34 -10.95
N GLY A 136 4.16 6.46 -10.85
CA GLY A 136 5.42 6.72 -11.54
C GLY A 136 5.34 6.46 -13.04
N ASP A 137 6.09 5.48 -13.52
CA ASP A 137 6.15 5.08 -14.92
C ASP A 137 5.14 4.00 -15.32
N ARG A 138 4.35 3.49 -14.37
CA ARG A 138 3.39 2.41 -14.59
C ARG A 138 1.95 2.92 -14.66
N GLU A 139 1.16 2.21 -15.45
CA GLU A 139 -0.27 2.43 -15.59
C GLU A 139 -1.05 1.42 -14.77
N VAL A 140 -2.12 1.89 -14.11
CA VAL A 140 -3.07 1.08 -13.34
C VAL A 140 -4.45 1.68 -13.48
N LEU A 141 -5.47 0.86 -13.65
CA LEU A 141 -6.86 1.33 -13.67
C LEU A 141 -7.34 1.52 -12.23
N GLY A 142 -7.84 2.70 -11.90
CA GLY A 142 -8.37 3.00 -10.58
C GLY A 142 -9.80 3.53 -10.66
N GLY A 143 -10.63 3.16 -9.69
CA GLY A 143 -11.98 3.69 -9.60
C GLY A 143 -12.53 3.68 -8.19
N ARG A 144 -13.30 4.71 -7.86
CA ARG A 144 -13.99 4.78 -6.58
C ARG A 144 -15.06 3.70 -6.45
N LYS A 145 -15.07 3.01 -5.31
CA LYS A 145 -16.19 2.16 -4.90
C LYS A 145 -16.72 2.59 -3.54
N ALA A 146 -17.98 3.02 -3.49
CA ALA A 146 -18.66 3.28 -2.24
C ALA A 146 -18.79 1.99 -1.38
N GLY A 147 -18.60 2.14 -0.08
CA GLY A 147 -18.65 1.05 0.90
C GLY A 147 -17.31 0.85 1.61
N ARG A 148 -17.21 -0.25 2.36
CA ARG A 148 -16.02 -0.56 3.16
C ARG A 148 -14.99 -1.43 2.45
N PHE A 149 -15.35 -2.07 1.34
CA PHE A 149 -14.49 -3.06 0.69
C PHE A 149 -13.69 -2.43 -0.44
N ALA A 150 -12.45 -2.88 -0.57
CA ALA A 150 -11.58 -2.60 -1.70
C ALA A 150 -11.21 -3.90 -2.42
N ALA A 151 -10.81 -3.78 -3.69
CA ALA A 151 -10.30 -4.88 -4.45
C ALA A 151 -9.11 -4.47 -5.33
N VAL A 152 -8.15 -5.38 -5.42
CA VAL A 152 -7.12 -5.41 -6.45
C VAL A 152 -7.45 -6.58 -7.38
N LEU A 153 -7.38 -6.34 -8.69
CA LEU A 153 -7.54 -7.37 -9.71
C LEU A 153 -6.41 -7.24 -10.72
N VAL A 154 -5.67 -8.32 -10.90
CA VAL A 154 -4.71 -8.48 -11.99
C VAL A 154 -5.11 -9.70 -12.80
N SER A 155 -5.30 -9.53 -14.10
CA SER A 155 -5.65 -10.63 -14.99
C SER A 155 -4.66 -10.70 -16.15
N GLY A 156 -4.30 -11.91 -16.53
CA GLY A 156 -3.59 -12.20 -17.78
C GLY A 156 -4.20 -13.43 -18.47
N PRO A 157 -3.56 -13.95 -19.53
CA PRO A 157 -4.13 -15.00 -20.36
C PRO A 157 -4.24 -16.35 -19.64
N VAL A 158 -3.41 -16.58 -18.63
CA VAL A 158 -3.31 -17.87 -17.92
C VAL A 158 -4.14 -17.88 -16.64
N ARG A 159 -4.14 -16.77 -15.90
CA ARG A 159 -4.80 -16.69 -14.60
C ARG A 159 -5.14 -15.25 -14.25
N SER A 160 -6.00 -15.15 -13.25
CA SER A 160 -6.31 -13.89 -12.57
C SER A 160 -6.01 -14.02 -11.09
N VAL A 161 -5.47 -12.95 -10.53
CA VAL A 161 -5.18 -12.79 -9.11
C VAL A 161 -6.02 -11.65 -8.58
N ALA A 162 -6.74 -11.90 -7.48
CA ALA A 162 -7.52 -10.90 -6.80
C ALA A 162 -7.22 -10.86 -5.31
N VAL A 163 -7.26 -9.65 -4.75
CA VAL A 163 -7.25 -9.40 -3.31
C VAL A 163 -8.50 -8.59 -2.99
N VAL A 164 -9.32 -9.05 -2.05
CA VAL A 164 -10.54 -8.35 -1.64
C VAL A 164 -10.60 -8.32 -0.13
N ASP A 165 -10.69 -7.12 0.43
CA ASP A 165 -10.70 -6.93 1.88
C ASP A 165 -11.39 -5.62 2.27
N ASP A 166 -11.49 -5.35 3.56
CA ASP A 166 -11.78 -4.03 4.08
C ASP A 166 -10.72 -3.02 3.60
N ALA A 167 -11.18 -1.89 3.10
CA ALA A 167 -10.36 -0.87 2.45
C ALA A 167 -9.29 -0.30 3.40
N MET A 168 -9.66 -0.07 4.66
CA MET A 168 -8.73 0.46 5.66
C MET A 168 -7.72 -0.60 6.09
N PHE A 169 -8.15 -1.86 6.18
CA PHE A 169 -7.22 -2.96 6.40
C PHE A 169 -6.22 -3.08 5.25
N MET A 170 -6.69 -3.16 4.00
CA MET A 170 -5.84 -3.24 2.81
C MET A 170 -4.86 -2.06 2.70
N THR A 171 -5.33 -0.83 2.93
CA THR A 171 -4.45 0.35 2.91
C THR A 171 -3.39 0.29 4.00
N GLY A 172 -3.76 -0.09 5.23
CA GLY A 172 -2.81 -0.24 6.33
C GLY A 172 -1.77 -1.32 6.07
N ILE A 173 -2.17 -2.50 5.57
CA ILE A 173 -1.24 -3.59 5.26
C ILE A 173 -0.31 -3.21 4.11
N THR A 174 -0.83 -2.60 3.04
CA THR A 174 0.00 -2.19 1.89
C THR A 174 1.03 -1.14 2.28
N LEU A 175 0.66 -0.18 3.13
CA LEU A 175 1.61 0.79 3.68
C LEU A 175 2.67 0.11 4.56
N ALA A 176 2.26 -0.76 5.49
CA ALA A 176 3.19 -1.51 6.34
C ALA A 176 4.15 -2.41 5.54
N GLY A 177 3.64 -3.08 4.50
CA GLY A 177 4.43 -3.95 3.63
C GLY A 177 5.58 -3.24 2.95
N GLY A 178 5.47 -1.92 2.73
CA GLY A 178 6.54 -1.11 2.13
C GLY A 178 7.85 -1.16 2.93
N VAL A 179 7.81 -1.45 4.23
CA VAL A 179 9.01 -1.66 5.06
C VAL A 179 9.85 -2.82 4.55
N ALA A 180 9.24 -3.89 4.04
CA ALA A 180 9.97 -5.04 3.51
C ALA A 180 10.65 -4.78 2.16
N ALA A 181 10.21 -3.74 1.43
CA ALA A 181 10.82 -3.30 0.17
C ALA A 181 12.00 -2.33 0.39
N LEU A 182 12.34 -2.00 1.64
CA LEU A 182 13.43 -1.10 1.96
C LEU A 182 14.79 -1.78 1.70
N ARG A 183 15.47 -1.38 0.61
CA ARG A 183 16.74 -1.98 0.14
C ARG A 183 17.93 -0.99 0.09
N GLY A 184 17.81 0.17 0.74
CA GLY A 184 18.83 1.22 0.73
C GLY A 184 18.79 2.14 -0.50
N GLU A 185 18.39 1.64 -1.67
CA GLU A 185 18.09 2.48 -2.85
C GLU A 185 16.62 2.89 -2.90
N PRO A 186 16.31 4.17 -3.22
CA PRO A 186 14.93 4.61 -3.41
C PRO A 186 14.21 3.90 -4.56
N GLY A 187 13.00 3.40 -4.32
CA GLY A 187 12.22 2.74 -5.36
C GLY A 187 10.76 2.49 -4.99
N PRO A 188 9.91 2.16 -5.98
CA PRO A 188 8.56 1.75 -5.71
C PRO A 188 8.49 0.32 -5.17
N VAL A 189 7.42 0.01 -4.43
CA VAL A 189 7.18 -1.33 -3.87
C VAL A 189 7.18 -2.47 -4.90
N TRP A 190 6.79 -2.21 -6.16
CA TRP A 190 6.76 -3.26 -7.18
C TRP A 190 8.15 -3.63 -7.73
N LYS A 191 9.20 -2.81 -7.54
CA LYS A 191 10.57 -3.23 -7.89
C LYS A 191 11.06 -4.39 -7.04
N ASP A 192 10.52 -4.53 -5.83
CA ASP A 192 10.71 -5.71 -4.98
C ASP A 192 9.37 -6.40 -4.69
N ALA A 193 8.63 -6.70 -5.76
CA ALA A 193 7.32 -7.32 -5.67
C ALA A 193 7.32 -8.59 -4.82
N LEU A 194 8.35 -9.44 -4.90
CA LEU A 194 8.37 -10.70 -4.16
C LEU A 194 8.44 -10.48 -2.65
N ALA A 195 9.36 -9.64 -2.15
CA ALA A 195 9.46 -9.41 -0.71
C ALA A 195 8.23 -8.64 -0.20
N TYR A 196 7.79 -7.63 -0.94
CA TYR A 196 6.61 -6.85 -0.62
C TYR A 196 5.35 -7.73 -0.51
N LEU A 197 5.09 -8.56 -1.53
CA LEU A 197 3.91 -9.43 -1.57
C LEU A 197 3.94 -10.52 -0.49
N ARG A 198 5.12 -11.07 -0.17
CA ARG A 198 5.25 -12.00 0.94
C ARG A 198 4.86 -11.33 2.26
N THR A 199 5.39 -10.15 2.53
CA THR A 199 5.12 -9.43 3.79
C THR A 199 3.65 -9.03 3.93
N VAL A 200 3.02 -8.49 2.88
CA VAL A 200 1.58 -8.15 2.97
C VAL A 200 0.70 -9.39 3.19
N THR A 201 1.10 -10.56 2.69
CA THR A 201 0.40 -11.83 2.96
C THR A 201 0.66 -12.34 4.36
N GLU A 202 1.89 -12.27 4.86
CA GLU A 202 2.22 -12.60 6.25
C GLU A 202 1.46 -11.71 7.24
N MET A 203 1.18 -10.45 6.86
CA MET A 203 0.36 -9.51 7.64
C MET A 203 -1.16 -9.68 7.44
N GLY A 204 -1.59 -10.60 6.58
CA GLY A 204 -2.98 -11.06 6.52
C GLY A 204 -3.72 -10.83 5.21
N LEU A 205 -3.13 -10.19 4.19
CA LEU A 205 -3.79 -10.08 2.88
C LEU A 205 -3.79 -11.43 2.14
N VAL A 206 -4.99 -11.87 1.76
CA VAL A 206 -5.19 -13.12 1.03
C VAL A 206 -5.28 -12.86 -0.47
N MET A 207 -4.36 -13.46 -1.22
CA MET A 207 -4.40 -13.49 -2.68
C MET A 207 -5.13 -14.75 -3.15
N ALA A 208 -6.23 -14.57 -3.86
CA ALA A 208 -6.93 -15.65 -4.54
C ALA A 208 -6.50 -15.68 -6.01
N ALA A 209 -5.98 -16.83 -6.46
CA ALA A 209 -5.69 -17.08 -7.86
C ALA A 209 -6.75 -18.03 -8.45
N GLY A 210 -7.23 -17.73 -9.65
CA GLY A 210 -8.17 -18.57 -10.39
C GLY A 210 -7.85 -18.61 -11.87
N GLY A 211 -8.64 -19.37 -12.64
CA GLY A 211 -8.63 -19.26 -14.09
C GLY A 211 -8.94 -17.83 -14.56
N PRO A 212 -8.81 -17.53 -15.86
CA PRO A 212 -9.08 -16.20 -16.39
C PRO A 212 -10.49 -15.74 -15.96
N PHE A 213 -10.60 -14.56 -15.36
CA PHE A 213 -11.91 -13.95 -15.14
C PHE A 213 -12.48 -13.51 -16.49
N ASP A 214 -13.64 -14.04 -16.85
CA ASP A 214 -14.45 -13.48 -17.94
C ASP A 214 -14.81 -12.03 -17.54
N ALA A 215 -14.13 -11.07 -18.17
CA ALA A 215 -14.28 -9.63 -17.94
C ALA A 215 -15.70 -9.14 -18.28
#